data_AF-A0A1F9LJT1-F1
#
_entry.id   AF-A0A1F9LJT1-F1
#
_cell.length_a   1.000
_cell.length_b   1.000
_cell.length_c   1.000
_cell.angle_alpha   90.00
_cell.angle_beta   90.00
_cell.angle_gamma   90.00
#
_symmetry.space_group_name_H-M   'P 1'
#
loop_
_entity.id
_entity.type
_entity.pdbx_description
1 polymer ?
#
loop_
_entity_poly.entity_id
_entity_poly.type
_entity_poly.pdbx_seq_one_letter_code
_entity_poly.pdbx_strand_id
1 'polypeptide(L)'
;MLLKKNETKKKRWALAFVLFGIIILGFLIFGTPLKMDQPSEKKKAETNGKQNDIQKEIPSAGDGSVQGEIIVLPAIDYQNLEKDKELKDLMESRKDSLGIKKSLDMIVHSDEDMKIGDVKISMRDILEKAFLNEGAVFEEKIDASGAVIPPRIKAYGIYVVQPGDNIWNIHFNILKDYYESRGIIVSPRADEPMDKGQSSGVGKILKFSETMVIIYNLLEKKVDVDINLLSPLSKIIVYNMDEVFSLLRDINFDTIDRIQFDGKTIWVPAKKS
;
A
#
# COMPACT_ATOMS: atom_id res chain seq x y z
N MET A 1 -9.24 -47.35 46.93
CA MET A 1 -7.98 -46.61 47.22
C MET A 1 -7.23 -46.47 45.90
N LEU A 2 -6.68 -45.29 45.54
CA LEU A 2 -5.82 -45.00 44.36
C LEU A 2 -6.39 -44.32 43.09
N LEU A 3 -7.33 -43.37 43.17
CA LEU A 3 -7.57 -42.46 42.02
C LEU A 3 -7.68 -40.96 42.33
N LYS A 4 -7.48 -40.52 43.59
CA LYS A 4 -7.60 -39.08 43.96
C LYS A 4 -6.28 -38.31 44.10
N LYS A 5 -5.12 -38.94 43.87
CA LYS A 5 -3.80 -38.37 44.20
C LYS A 5 -3.13 -37.59 43.06
N ASN A 6 -3.63 -37.68 41.82
CA ASN A 6 -2.94 -37.12 40.65
C ASN A 6 -3.43 -35.72 40.18
N GLU A 7 -4.62 -35.28 40.60
CA GLU A 7 -5.10 -33.93 40.26
C GLU A 7 -4.44 -32.82 41.08
N THR A 8 -4.07 -33.11 42.33
CA THR A 8 -3.46 -32.12 43.23
C THR A 8 -2.00 -31.82 42.86
N LYS A 9 -1.29 -32.75 42.21
CA LYS A 9 0.07 -32.49 41.68
C LYS A 9 0.05 -31.57 40.45
N LYS A 10 -0.90 -31.75 39.51
CA LYS A 10 -1.01 -30.90 38.32
C LYS A 10 -1.38 -29.45 38.66
N LYS A 11 -2.27 -29.25 39.64
CA LYS A 11 -2.65 -27.89 40.11
C LYS A 11 -1.51 -27.17 40.87
N ARG A 12 -0.64 -27.90 41.58
CA ARG A 12 0.54 -27.31 42.26
C ARG A 12 1.65 -26.89 41.29
N TRP A 13 1.79 -27.57 40.15
CA TRP A 13 2.74 -27.18 39.10
C TRP A 13 2.24 -25.98 38.29
N ALA A 14 0.93 -25.90 38.00
CA ALA A 14 0.35 -24.72 37.33
C ALA A 14 0.50 -23.43 38.15
N LEU A 15 0.38 -23.49 39.48
CA LEU A 15 0.56 -22.32 40.35
C LEU A 15 2.03 -21.86 40.44
N ALA A 16 2.99 -22.79 40.35
CA ALA A 16 4.41 -22.47 40.40
C ALA A 16 4.91 -21.77 39.13
N PHE A 17 4.35 -22.10 37.95
CA PHE A 17 4.68 -21.42 36.69
C PHE A 17 4.13 -19.99 36.62
N VAL A 18 2.96 -19.73 37.21
CA VAL A 18 2.38 -18.37 37.27
C VAL A 18 3.18 -17.46 38.22
N LEU A 19 3.70 -18.00 39.33
CA LEU A 19 4.56 -17.23 40.25
C LEU A 19 5.96 -16.94 39.69
N PHE A 20 6.54 -17.85 38.89
CA PHE A 20 7.84 -17.59 38.25
C PHE A 20 7.76 -16.57 37.12
N GLY A 21 6.61 -16.51 36.41
CA GLY A 21 6.36 -15.49 35.37
C GLY A 21 6.27 -14.06 35.91
N ILE A 22 5.75 -13.87 37.13
CA ILE A 22 5.61 -12.53 37.74
C ILE A 22 6.96 -12.00 38.27
N ILE A 23 7.87 -12.88 38.72
CA ILE A 23 9.21 -12.46 39.18
C ILE A 23 10.09 -11.99 38.01
N ILE A 24 9.96 -12.61 36.83
CA ILE A 24 10.69 -12.20 35.62
C ILE A 24 10.12 -10.89 35.05
N LEU A 25 8.82 -10.65 35.16
CA LEU A 25 8.20 -9.39 34.72
C LEU A 25 8.50 -8.23 35.69
N GLY A 26 8.70 -8.50 36.98
CA GLY A 26 9.15 -7.51 37.97
C GLY A 26 10.61 -7.07 37.76
N PHE A 27 11.50 -7.98 37.36
CA PHE A 27 12.91 -7.65 37.09
C PHE A 27 13.13 -6.86 35.79
N LEU A 28 12.22 -6.99 34.81
CA LEU A 28 12.27 -6.23 33.55
C LEU A 28 11.69 -4.82 33.66
N ILE A 29 10.88 -4.53 34.69
CA ILE A 29 10.28 -3.20 34.90
C ILE A 29 11.05 -2.38 35.96
N PHE A 30 11.86 -3.00 36.82
CA PHE A 30 12.59 -2.32 37.92
C PHE A 30 14.13 -2.47 37.90
N GLY A 31 14.72 -2.91 36.79
CA GLY A 31 16.18 -3.00 36.64
C GLY A 31 16.85 -1.71 36.16
N THR A 32 16.99 -0.70 37.03
CA THR A 32 17.96 0.38 36.84
C THR A 32 19.38 -0.07 37.23
N PRO A 33 20.42 0.39 36.52
CA PRO A 33 21.68 0.72 37.18
C PRO A 33 21.96 2.23 37.13
N LEU A 34 21.93 2.83 38.33
CA LEU A 34 22.89 3.80 38.85
C LEU A 34 23.75 4.59 37.83
N LYS A 35 23.48 5.89 37.74
CA LYS A 35 24.53 6.91 37.59
C LYS A 35 24.36 7.95 38.70
N MET A 36 25.39 8.04 39.55
CA MET A 36 25.53 8.97 40.67
C MET A 36 26.19 10.27 40.17
N ASP A 37 25.57 11.39 40.52
CA ASP A 37 26.04 12.77 40.84
C ASP A 37 27.55 13.09 40.71
N GLN A 38 28.07 14.30 40.41
CA GLN A 38 27.66 15.72 40.21
C GLN A 38 29.01 16.49 39.90
N PRO A 39 29.15 17.83 39.93
CA PRO A 39 28.50 18.92 39.19
C PRO A 39 29.54 19.90 38.56
N SER A 40 29.13 20.85 37.72
CA SER A 40 29.73 22.20 37.72
C SER A 40 28.81 23.25 37.07
N GLU A 41 28.94 24.47 37.56
CA GLU A 41 27.99 25.58 37.52
C GLU A 41 28.04 26.47 36.26
N LYS A 42 26.88 27.08 35.94
CA LYS A 42 26.58 28.50 35.57
C LYS A 42 27.68 29.31 34.85
N LYS A 43 27.41 30.12 33.80
CA LYS A 43 26.44 31.24 33.71
C LYS A 43 26.51 31.94 32.32
N LYS A 44 25.35 32.45 31.83
CA LYS A 44 25.07 33.68 31.03
C LYS A 44 25.84 33.94 29.71
N ALA A 45 25.18 33.90 28.55
CA ALA A 45 24.33 34.94 27.90
C ALA A 45 25.14 36.02 27.15
N GLU A 46 25.05 36.05 25.81
CA GLU A 46 24.72 37.25 25.03
C GLU A 46 24.56 36.97 23.52
N THR A 47 23.60 37.69 22.96
CA THR A 47 23.17 37.83 21.58
C THR A 47 24.24 38.48 20.70
N ASN A 48 24.51 37.95 19.52
CA ASN A 48 24.68 38.82 18.35
C ASN A 48 24.51 38.06 17.03
N GLY A 49 23.65 38.59 16.17
CA GLY A 49 23.49 38.14 14.81
C GLY A 49 24.72 38.42 13.96
N LYS A 50 24.90 37.59 12.93
CA LYS A 50 25.53 37.99 11.68
C LYS A 50 25.11 37.01 10.58
N GLN A 51 24.17 37.50 9.78
CA GLN A 51 24.10 37.28 8.34
C GLN A 51 25.52 37.25 7.77
N ASN A 52 25.94 36.12 7.20
CA ASN A 52 27.07 36.08 6.30
C ASN A 52 26.59 35.48 4.99
N ASP A 53 26.22 36.40 4.12
CA ASP A 53 26.25 36.30 2.68
C ASP A 53 27.68 35.92 2.26
N ILE A 54 27.88 34.75 1.66
CA ILE A 54 29.12 34.38 0.98
C ILE A 54 28.73 33.81 -0.38
N GLN A 55 28.70 34.74 -1.34
CA GLN A 55 29.41 34.68 -2.62
C GLN A 55 29.42 33.33 -3.35
N LYS A 56 28.69 33.34 -4.48
CA LYS A 56 29.06 32.67 -5.72
C LYS A 56 30.57 32.79 -5.98
N GLU A 57 31.29 31.70 -5.78
CA GLU A 57 32.47 31.38 -6.56
C GLU A 57 32.09 30.23 -7.51
N ILE A 58 32.31 30.46 -8.80
CA ILE A 58 32.29 29.43 -9.84
C ILE A 58 33.73 28.91 -9.94
N PRO A 59 34.00 27.63 -9.65
CA PRO A 59 35.17 26.95 -10.20
C PRO A 59 34.80 26.33 -11.55
N SER A 60 35.61 26.71 -12.53
CA SER A 60 35.67 26.16 -13.88
C SER A 60 35.78 24.63 -13.91
N ALA A 61 35.23 24.07 -14.99
CA ALA A 61 35.16 22.67 -15.35
C ALA A 61 36.46 21.86 -15.15
N GLY A 62 36.30 20.67 -14.56
CA GLY A 62 37.31 19.62 -14.50
C GLY A 62 36.76 18.39 -13.76
N ASP A 63 36.57 17.30 -14.52
CA ASP A 63 36.16 15.94 -14.12
C ASP A 63 34.65 15.67 -13.97
N GLY A 64 34.13 14.82 -14.87
CA GLY A 64 32.72 14.66 -15.19
C GLY A 64 31.97 13.76 -14.21
N SER A 65 31.73 14.26 -12.99
CA SER A 65 30.72 13.68 -12.09
C SER A 65 29.63 14.71 -11.82
N VAL A 66 28.45 14.48 -12.41
CA VAL A 66 27.23 15.24 -12.10
C VAL A 66 26.78 14.81 -10.70
N GLN A 67 27.15 15.57 -9.67
CA GLN A 67 26.57 15.43 -8.34
C GLN A 67 25.18 16.09 -8.34
N GLY A 68 24.19 15.37 -8.83
CA GLY A 68 22.80 15.67 -8.53
C GLY A 68 22.50 15.17 -7.11
N GLU A 69 22.00 16.04 -6.23
CA GLU A 69 21.35 15.58 -5.01
C GLU A 69 20.14 14.75 -5.42
N ILE A 70 20.25 13.42 -5.34
CA ILE A 70 19.10 12.54 -5.47
C ILE A 70 18.28 12.77 -4.19
N ILE A 71 17.19 13.54 -4.32
CA ILE A 71 16.18 13.66 -3.27
C ILE A 71 15.53 12.28 -3.15
N VAL A 72 16.07 11.44 -2.27
CA VAL A 72 15.46 10.14 -1.95
C VAL A 72 14.27 10.42 -1.04
N LEU A 73 13.07 10.40 -1.61
CA LEU A 73 11.84 10.44 -0.83
C LEU A 73 11.84 9.25 0.15
N PRO A 74 11.49 9.46 1.43
CA PRO A 74 11.40 8.37 2.39
C PRO A 74 10.32 7.36 1.94
N ALA A 75 10.61 6.07 2.11
CA ALA A 75 9.68 5.02 1.72
C ALA A 75 8.41 5.07 2.57
N ILE A 76 7.25 4.89 1.93
CA ILE A 76 5.95 4.78 2.59
C ILE A 76 5.90 3.46 3.35
N ASP A 77 5.90 3.50 4.69
CA ASP A 77 5.93 2.32 5.55
C ASP A 77 4.51 1.85 5.92
N TYR A 78 4.12 0.68 5.42
CA TYR A 78 2.81 0.08 5.67
C TYR A 78 2.53 -0.14 7.16
N GLN A 79 3.55 -0.51 7.96
CA GLN A 79 3.39 -0.77 9.39
C GLN A 79 3.13 0.50 10.22
N ASN A 80 3.34 1.69 9.63
CA ASN A 80 3.19 2.98 10.27
C ASN A 80 1.96 3.76 9.79
N LEU A 81 1.19 3.24 8.83
CA LEU A 81 -0.01 3.90 8.28
C LEU A 81 -0.99 4.41 9.34
N GLU A 82 -1.16 3.67 10.44
CA GLU A 82 -2.07 4.05 11.53
C GLU A 82 -1.37 4.73 12.71
N LYS A 83 -0.04 4.70 12.75
CA LYS A 83 0.76 5.18 13.90
C LYS A 83 1.33 6.57 13.65
N ASP A 84 1.71 6.84 12.41
CA ASP A 84 2.24 8.11 11.96
C ASP A 84 1.10 8.97 11.43
N LYS A 85 0.87 10.09 12.10
CA LYS A 85 -0.22 11.01 11.76
C LYS A 85 -0.02 11.65 10.38
N GLU A 86 1.21 12.04 10.04
CA GLU A 86 1.47 12.72 8.75
C GLU A 86 1.25 11.76 7.59
N LEU A 87 1.71 10.52 7.74
CA LEU A 87 1.50 9.46 6.77
C LEU A 87 0.02 9.10 6.63
N LYS A 88 -0.71 9.03 7.75
CA LYS A 88 -2.15 8.80 7.76
C LYS A 88 -2.91 9.90 7.01
N ASP A 89 -2.65 11.15 7.36
CA ASP A 89 -3.29 12.32 6.73
C ASP A 89 -2.98 12.37 5.21
N LEU A 90 -1.74 12.02 4.82
CA LEU A 90 -1.36 11.89 3.41
C LEU A 90 -2.15 10.79 2.69
N MET A 91 -2.28 9.59 3.28
CA MET A 91 -3.02 8.49 2.66
C MET A 91 -4.52 8.78 2.58
N GLU A 92 -5.12 9.36 3.62
CA GLU A 92 -6.51 9.82 3.61
C GLU A 92 -6.73 10.83 2.49
N SER A 93 -5.88 11.85 2.37
CA SER A 93 -5.96 12.85 1.31
C SER A 93 -5.87 12.24 -0.10
N ARG A 94 -4.92 11.32 -0.32
CA ARG A 94 -4.76 10.64 -1.62
C ARG A 94 -5.99 9.80 -1.96
N LYS A 95 -6.49 9.00 -1.01
CA LYS A 95 -7.68 8.15 -1.21
C LYS A 95 -8.93 8.98 -1.48
N ASP A 96 -9.15 10.05 -0.72
CA ASP A 96 -10.29 10.97 -0.88
C ASP A 96 -10.32 11.61 -2.27
N SER A 97 -9.17 12.03 -2.80
CA SER A 97 -9.06 12.62 -4.14
C SER A 97 -9.54 11.69 -5.26
N LEU A 98 -9.53 10.38 -4.98
CA LEU A 98 -9.90 9.30 -5.89
C LEU A 98 -11.31 8.75 -5.63
N GLY A 99 -11.96 9.19 -4.55
CA GLY A 99 -13.26 8.68 -4.12
C GLY A 99 -13.19 7.24 -3.57
N ILE A 100 -12.02 6.85 -3.05
CA ILE A 100 -11.80 5.61 -2.32
C ILE A 100 -11.60 5.96 -0.86
N LYS A 101 -12.06 5.14 0.08
CA LYS A 101 -11.88 5.39 1.51
C LYS A 101 -11.17 4.23 2.18
N LYS A 102 -11.65 3.01 1.97
CA LYS A 102 -11.28 1.83 2.78
C LYS A 102 -10.77 0.65 1.97
N SER A 103 -11.07 0.61 0.68
CA SER A 103 -10.83 -0.57 -0.15
C SER A 103 -9.38 -0.76 -0.60
N LEU A 104 -8.53 0.24 -0.42
CA LEU A 104 -7.09 0.19 -0.69
C LEU A 104 -6.31 0.59 0.56
N ASP A 105 -5.11 0.04 0.73
CA ASP A 105 -4.24 0.33 1.87
C ASP A 105 -3.43 1.59 1.64
N MET A 106 -2.81 1.72 0.46
CA MET A 106 -1.94 2.84 0.12
C MET A 106 -2.23 3.35 -1.29
N ILE A 107 -1.95 4.64 -1.52
CA ILE A 107 -1.84 5.20 -2.86
C ILE A 107 -0.38 5.65 -3.00
N VAL A 108 0.35 5.02 -3.92
CA VAL A 108 1.78 5.20 -4.13
C VAL A 108 2.02 5.70 -5.54
N HIS A 109 2.93 6.65 -5.70
CA HIS A 109 3.31 7.15 -7.02
C HIS A 109 4.36 6.27 -7.69
N SER A 110 4.46 6.36 -9.03
CA SER A 110 5.42 5.57 -9.83
C SER A 110 6.90 5.72 -9.42
N ASP A 111 7.27 6.84 -8.83
CA ASP A 111 8.63 7.21 -8.40
C ASP A 111 8.86 7.01 -6.90
N GLU A 112 7.86 6.52 -6.17
CA GLU A 112 7.94 6.31 -4.73
C GLU A 112 8.33 4.87 -4.37
N ASP A 113 9.01 4.76 -3.25
CA ASP A 113 9.29 3.48 -2.61
C ASP A 113 8.26 3.19 -1.51
N MET A 114 7.98 1.92 -1.29
CA MET A 114 7.19 1.46 -0.17
C MET A 114 7.93 0.40 0.64
N LYS A 115 7.53 0.24 1.89
CA LYS A 115 8.03 -0.81 2.78
C LYS A 115 6.85 -1.57 3.36
N ILE A 116 6.90 -2.90 3.22
CA ILE A 116 5.91 -3.83 3.76
C ILE A 116 6.67 -4.91 4.53
N GLY A 117 6.57 -4.86 5.85
CA GLY A 117 7.33 -5.71 6.75
C GLY A 117 8.80 -5.31 6.69
N ASP A 118 9.68 -6.26 6.42
CA ASP A 118 11.11 -6.00 6.25
C ASP A 118 11.51 -5.75 4.78
N VAL A 119 10.54 -5.75 3.87
CA VAL A 119 10.80 -5.65 2.42
C VAL A 119 10.54 -4.23 1.94
N LYS A 120 11.59 -3.57 1.45
CA LYS A 120 11.51 -2.29 0.71
C LYS A 120 11.45 -2.57 -0.79
N ILE A 121 10.48 -1.97 -1.49
CA ILE A 121 10.23 -2.15 -2.93
C ILE A 121 9.93 -0.81 -3.58
N SER A 122 10.49 -0.58 -4.76
CA SER A 122 10.15 0.57 -5.60
C SER A 122 8.91 0.29 -6.44
N MET A 123 8.01 1.26 -6.57
CA MET A 123 6.88 1.13 -7.51
C MET A 123 7.39 0.90 -8.93
N ARG A 124 8.46 1.60 -9.30
CA ARG A 124 9.10 1.48 -10.61
C ARG A 124 9.54 0.05 -10.92
N ASP A 125 10.19 -0.63 -9.97
CA ASP A 125 10.62 -2.03 -10.14
C ASP A 125 9.44 -2.99 -10.38
N ILE A 126 8.29 -2.72 -9.73
CA ILE A 126 7.07 -3.52 -9.93
C ILE A 126 6.56 -3.33 -11.36
N LEU A 127 6.49 -2.07 -11.81
CA LEU A 127 6.02 -1.73 -13.14
C LEU A 127 6.91 -2.34 -14.21
N GLU A 128 8.22 -2.15 -14.14
CA GLU A 128 9.17 -2.70 -15.12
C GLU A 128 8.97 -4.22 -15.29
N LYS A 129 8.85 -4.96 -14.19
CA LYS A 129 8.61 -6.41 -14.24
C LYS A 129 7.24 -6.78 -14.80
N ALA A 130 6.21 -5.96 -14.57
CA ALA A 130 4.89 -6.18 -15.14
C ALA A 130 4.91 -6.01 -16.66
N PHE A 131 5.48 -4.91 -17.16
CA PHE A 131 5.59 -4.64 -18.60
C PHE A 131 6.44 -5.71 -19.32
N LEU A 132 7.54 -6.14 -18.71
CA LEU A 132 8.37 -7.25 -19.24
C LEU A 132 7.57 -8.55 -19.39
N ASN A 133 6.72 -8.88 -18.42
CA ASN A 133 5.88 -10.07 -18.47
C ASN A 133 4.77 -9.99 -19.52
N GLU A 134 4.22 -8.80 -19.76
CA GLU A 134 3.19 -8.56 -20.79
C GLU A 134 3.75 -8.47 -22.21
N GLY A 135 5.09 -8.50 -22.36
CA GLY A 135 5.76 -8.24 -23.64
C GLY A 135 5.57 -6.82 -24.14
N ALA A 136 5.19 -5.90 -23.24
CA ALA A 136 4.99 -4.49 -23.51
C ALA A 136 6.26 -3.69 -23.22
N VAL A 137 6.44 -2.56 -23.92
CA VAL A 137 7.60 -1.67 -23.69
C VAL A 137 7.23 -0.69 -22.58
N PHE A 138 8.02 -0.70 -21.49
CA PHE A 138 7.92 0.35 -20.48
C PHE A 138 8.56 1.62 -21.03
N GLU A 139 7.73 2.61 -21.38
CA GLU A 139 8.23 3.89 -21.92
C GLU A 139 8.83 4.76 -20.81
N GLU A 140 10.16 4.81 -20.78
CA GLU A 140 10.91 5.71 -19.92
C GLU A 140 11.60 6.81 -20.76
N LYS A 141 11.51 8.06 -20.31
CA LYS A 141 12.32 9.14 -20.91
C LYS A 141 13.61 9.27 -20.13
N ILE A 142 14.72 9.08 -20.83
CA ILE A 142 16.05 9.37 -20.32
C ILE A 142 16.30 10.86 -20.58
N ASP A 143 16.55 11.62 -19.51
CA ASP A 143 16.92 13.03 -19.68
C ASP A 143 18.39 13.17 -20.12
N ALA A 144 18.81 14.40 -20.45
CA ALA A 144 20.17 14.66 -20.90
C ALA A 144 21.26 14.36 -19.85
N SER A 145 20.89 14.14 -18.58
CA SER A 145 21.80 13.78 -17.49
C SER A 145 21.95 12.26 -17.32
N GLY A 146 21.20 11.46 -18.08
CA GLY A 146 21.13 10.01 -17.91
C GLY A 146 20.22 9.59 -16.75
N ALA A 147 19.57 10.55 -16.07
CA ALA A 147 18.54 10.26 -15.10
C ALA A 147 17.29 9.82 -15.85
N VAL A 148 16.72 8.71 -15.40
CA VAL A 148 15.52 8.18 -16.02
C VAL A 148 14.32 8.76 -15.30
N ILE A 149 13.63 9.68 -15.98
CA ILE A 149 12.45 10.36 -15.45
C ILE A 149 11.23 9.75 -16.13
N PRO A 150 10.30 9.12 -15.38
CA PRO A 150 9.06 8.66 -15.97
C PRO A 150 8.33 9.87 -16.58
N PRO A 151 7.83 9.78 -17.82
CA PRO A 151 7.27 10.93 -18.54
C PRO A 151 6.08 11.58 -17.83
N ARG A 152 5.40 10.82 -16.95
CA ARG A 152 4.38 11.29 -16.01
C ARG A 152 4.43 10.44 -14.74
N ILE A 153 4.37 11.10 -13.58
CA ILE A 153 4.16 10.44 -12.30
C ILE A 153 2.69 10.01 -12.24
N LYS A 154 2.43 8.71 -12.15
CA LYS A 154 1.08 8.14 -12.03
C LYS A 154 0.83 7.62 -10.62
N ALA A 155 -0.44 7.61 -10.20
CA ALA A 155 -0.85 7.07 -8.91
C ALA A 155 -1.30 5.60 -9.03
N TYR A 156 -0.83 4.77 -8.10
CA TYR A 156 -1.13 3.35 -8.02
C TYR A 156 -1.73 3.00 -6.68
N GLY A 157 -2.82 2.25 -6.70
CA GLY A 157 -3.49 1.73 -5.52
C GLY A 157 -2.85 0.43 -5.09
N ILE A 158 -2.50 0.31 -3.82
CA ILE A 158 -1.89 -0.88 -3.24
C ILE A 158 -2.84 -1.50 -2.25
N TYR A 159 -3.05 -2.80 -2.42
CA TYR A 159 -3.76 -3.65 -1.48
C TYR A 159 -2.85 -4.80 -1.04
N VAL A 160 -2.64 -4.93 0.27
CA VAL A 160 -1.86 -5.99 0.90
C VAL A 160 -2.79 -7.15 1.22
N VAL A 161 -2.57 -8.29 0.55
CA VAL A 161 -3.44 -9.46 0.68
C VAL A 161 -3.50 -9.95 2.13
N GLN A 162 -4.71 -10.12 2.64
CA GLN A 162 -5.05 -10.64 3.95
C GLN A 162 -5.52 -12.10 3.88
N PRO A 163 -5.51 -12.83 5.02
CA PRO A 163 -6.05 -14.18 5.08
C PRO A 163 -7.54 -14.22 4.73
N GLY A 164 -7.92 -15.10 3.81
CA GLY A 164 -9.31 -15.27 3.37
C GLY A 164 -9.70 -14.40 2.18
N ASP A 165 -8.80 -13.55 1.70
CA ASP A 165 -9.05 -12.74 0.52
C ASP A 165 -9.13 -13.58 -0.76
N ASN A 166 -9.98 -13.10 -1.66
CA ASN A 166 -9.97 -13.48 -3.05
C ASN A 166 -10.06 -12.20 -3.90
N ILE A 167 -9.57 -12.29 -5.14
CA ILE A 167 -9.46 -11.13 -6.00
C ILE A 167 -10.82 -10.46 -6.28
N TRP A 168 -11.89 -11.26 -6.38
CA TRP A 168 -13.25 -10.80 -6.61
C TRP A 168 -13.79 -9.92 -5.48
N ASN A 169 -13.59 -10.32 -4.23
CA ASN A 169 -14.00 -9.55 -3.05
C ASN A 169 -13.25 -8.22 -2.98
N ILE A 170 -11.95 -8.23 -3.30
CA ILE A 170 -11.13 -7.02 -3.30
C ILE A 170 -11.64 -6.05 -4.37
N HIS A 171 -11.83 -6.53 -5.61
CA HIS A 171 -12.38 -5.73 -6.71
C HIS A 171 -13.77 -5.18 -6.38
N PHE A 172 -14.65 -6.01 -5.82
CA PHE A 172 -16.00 -5.60 -5.46
C PHE A 172 -16.02 -4.52 -4.37
N ASN A 173 -15.12 -4.61 -3.39
CA ASN A 173 -14.99 -3.58 -2.37
C ASN A 173 -14.53 -2.25 -2.96
N ILE A 174 -13.58 -2.24 -3.89
CA ILE A 174 -13.14 -1.01 -4.59
C ILE A 174 -14.30 -0.39 -5.38
N LEU A 175 -15.04 -1.21 -6.13
CA LEU A 175 -16.20 -0.77 -6.89
C LEU A 175 -17.25 -0.12 -5.98
N LYS A 176 -17.58 -0.78 -4.86
CA LYS A 176 -18.56 -0.31 -3.89
C LYS A 176 -18.13 1.02 -3.29
N ASP A 177 -16.89 1.12 -2.83
CA ASP A 177 -16.32 2.32 -2.20
C ASP A 177 -16.35 3.53 -3.16
N TYR A 178 -16.00 3.29 -4.43
CA TYR A 178 -16.05 4.30 -5.49
C TYR A 178 -17.46 4.84 -5.77
N TYR A 179 -18.47 3.96 -5.83
CA TYR A 179 -19.86 4.39 -6.07
C TYR A 179 -20.50 4.98 -4.82
N GLU A 180 -20.16 4.48 -3.64
CA GLU A 180 -20.64 5.00 -2.36
C GLU A 180 -20.17 6.45 -2.15
N SER A 181 -18.93 6.78 -2.54
CA SER A 181 -18.44 8.17 -2.51
C SER A 181 -19.19 9.13 -3.46
N ARG A 182 -19.97 8.58 -4.40
CA ARG A 182 -20.84 9.32 -5.35
C ARG A 182 -22.33 9.21 -4.99
N GLY A 183 -22.65 8.70 -3.80
CA GLY A 183 -24.03 8.56 -3.32
C GLY A 183 -24.80 7.38 -3.92
N ILE A 184 -24.11 6.45 -4.59
CA ILE A 184 -24.71 5.24 -5.18
C ILE A 184 -24.39 4.06 -4.26
N ILE A 185 -25.43 3.46 -3.67
CA ILE A 185 -25.28 2.29 -2.80
C ILE A 185 -25.30 1.03 -3.67
N VAL A 186 -24.17 0.35 -3.75
CA VAL A 186 -24.07 -0.94 -4.44
C VAL A 186 -24.60 -2.05 -3.53
N SER A 187 -25.60 -2.79 -4.02
CA SER A 187 -26.15 -3.97 -3.31
C SER A 187 -25.05 -5.01 -3.08
N PRO A 188 -24.96 -5.65 -1.90
CA PRO A 188 -24.04 -6.77 -1.66
C PRO A 188 -24.23 -7.99 -2.58
N ARG A 189 -25.35 -8.04 -3.32
CA ARG A 189 -25.69 -9.10 -4.28
C ARG A 189 -25.63 -8.60 -5.73
N ALA A 190 -25.03 -7.44 -5.97
CA ALA A 190 -25.05 -6.81 -7.31
C ALA A 190 -24.25 -7.61 -8.35
N ASP A 191 -23.28 -8.42 -7.92
CA ASP A 191 -22.48 -9.32 -8.73
C ASP A 191 -23.21 -10.63 -9.10
N GLU A 192 -24.33 -10.94 -8.45
CA GLU A 192 -25.10 -12.14 -8.74
C GLU A 192 -25.69 -12.14 -10.15
N PRO A 193 -25.83 -13.32 -10.78
CA PRO A 193 -26.43 -13.42 -12.10
C PRO A 193 -27.90 -12.94 -12.10
N MET A 194 -28.27 -12.30 -13.20
CA MET A 194 -29.65 -11.92 -13.51
C MET A 194 -30.50 -13.14 -13.87
N ASP A 195 -31.80 -12.89 -14.10
CA ASP A 195 -32.74 -13.88 -14.62
C ASP A 195 -32.16 -14.64 -15.82
N LYS A 196 -32.41 -15.97 -15.85
CA LYS A 196 -31.90 -16.91 -16.86
C LYS A 196 -30.37 -17.14 -16.82
N GLY A 197 -29.71 -16.74 -15.74
CA GLY A 197 -28.28 -17.03 -15.50
C GLY A 197 -27.32 -16.11 -16.26
N GLN A 198 -27.79 -14.96 -16.75
CA GLN A 198 -26.92 -13.97 -17.40
C GLN A 198 -26.09 -13.23 -16.35
N SER A 199 -24.80 -12.98 -16.61
CA SER A 199 -23.97 -12.16 -15.72
C SER A 199 -24.53 -10.74 -15.58
N SER A 200 -24.59 -10.22 -14.35
CA SER A 200 -24.95 -8.83 -14.10
C SER A 200 -23.92 -7.86 -14.70
N GLY A 201 -24.28 -6.59 -14.81
CA GLY A 201 -23.35 -5.54 -15.21
C GLY A 201 -22.15 -5.44 -14.26
N VAL A 202 -22.39 -5.54 -12.95
CA VAL A 202 -21.32 -5.58 -11.95
C VAL A 202 -20.43 -6.80 -12.14
N GLY A 203 -21.00 -8.00 -12.34
CA GLY A 203 -20.21 -9.22 -12.58
C GLY A 203 -19.30 -9.10 -13.81
N LYS A 204 -19.77 -8.43 -14.88
CA LYS A 204 -18.95 -8.15 -16.07
C LYS A 204 -17.81 -7.17 -15.77
N ILE A 205 -18.05 -6.13 -14.98
CA ILE A 205 -17.01 -5.19 -14.55
C ILE A 205 -15.95 -5.89 -13.71
N LEU A 206 -16.36 -6.69 -12.73
CA LEU A 206 -15.44 -7.45 -11.88
C LEU A 206 -14.60 -8.43 -12.69
N LYS A 207 -15.21 -9.08 -13.70
CA LYS A 207 -14.46 -9.97 -14.59
C LYS A 207 -13.44 -9.21 -15.45
N PHE A 208 -13.81 -8.03 -15.94
CA PHE A 208 -12.89 -7.18 -16.69
C PHE A 208 -11.76 -6.64 -15.82
N SER A 209 -12.03 -6.27 -14.56
CA SER A 209 -11.01 -5.72 -13.65
C SER A 209 -9.89 -6.70 -13.31
N GLU A 210 -10.10 -8.01 -13.50
CA GLU A 210 -9.02 -9.03 -13.41
C GLU A 210 -7.88 -8.74 -14.40
N THR A 211 -8.15 -8.03 -15.50
CA THR A 211 -7.15 -7.66 -16.51
C THR A 211 -6.40 -6.36 -16.19
N MET A 212 -6.82 -5.64 -15.14
CA MET A 212 -6.34 -4.29 -14.82
C MET A 212 -5.47 -4.27 -13.56
N VAL A 213 -4.88 -5.41 -13.21
CA VAL A 213 -4.23 -5.60 -11.91
C VAL A 213 -2.91 -6.32 -12.04
N ILE A 214 -1.91 -5.83 -11.31
CA ILE A 214 -0.60 -6.47 -11.18
C ILE A 214 -0.56 -7.15 -9.82
N ILE A 215 -0.27 -8.45 -9.80
CA ILE A 215 -0.04 -9.19 -8.56
C ILE A 215 1.46 -9.33 -8.38
N TYR A 216 1.99 -8.79 -7.29
CA TYR A 216 3.42 -8.82 -7.03
C TYR A 216 3.73 -9.62 -5.77
N ASN A 217 4.59 -10.62 -5.90
CA ASN A 217 5.09 -11.40 -4.78
C ASN A 217 6.30 -10.69 -4.15
N LEU A 218 6.12 -10.25 -2.91
CA LEU A 218 7.11 -9.51 -2.12
C LEU A 218 8.35 -10.37 -1.79
N LEU A 219 8.16 -11.68 -1.58
CA LEU A 219 9.23 -12.61 -1.20
C LEU A 219 10.10 -12.97 -2.41
N GLU A 220 9.45 -13.29 -3.53
CA GLU A 220 10.12 -13.70 -4.76
C GLU A 220 10.53 -12.52 -5.64
N LYS A 221 10.07 -11.31 -5.31
CA LYS A 221 10.29 -10.07 -6.06
C LYS A 221 9.92 -10.18 -7.53
N LYS A 222 8.81 -10.86 -7.83
CA LYS A 222 8.32 -11.11 -9.19
C LYS A 222 6.83 -10.82 -9.31
N VAL A 223 6.41 -10.45 -10.50
CA VAL A 223 4.99 -10.40 -10.86
C VAL A 223 4.49 -11.83 -11.06
N ASP A 224 3.34 -12.12 -10.47
CA ASP A 224 2.62 -13.38 -10.57
C ASP A 224 1.46 -13.23 -11.55
N VAL A 225 1.19 -14.30 -12.30
CA VAL A 225 0.14 -14.35 -13.33
C VAL A 225 -1.11 -15.05 -12.82
N ASP A 226 -1.02 -15.86 -11.75
CA ASP A 226 -2.18 -16.56 -11.21
C ASP A 226 -2.94 -15.70 -10.20
N ILE A 227 -4.04 -15.11 -10.68
CA ILE A 227 -4.95 -14.28 -9.89
C ILE A 227 -5.71 -15.04 -8.79
N ASN A 228 -5.78 -16.38 -8.89
CA ASN A 228 -6.51 -17.20 -7.92
C ASN A 228 -5.65 -17.59 -6.72
N LEU A 229 -4.33 -17.52 -6.87
CA LEU A 229 -3.39 -17.87 -5.81
C LEU A 229 -2.94 -16.60 -5.09
N LEU A 230 -3.73 -16.13 -4.13
CA LEU A 230 -3.35 -15.02 -3.27
C LEU A 230 -2.70 -15.55 -1.98
N SER A 231 -1.43 -15.23 -1.78
CA SER A 231 -0.70 -15.61 -0.56
C SER A 231 -0.70 -14.42 0.42
N PRO A 232 -1.33 -14.57 1.60
CA PRO A 232 -1.44 -13.47 2.56
C PRO A 232 -0.09 -12.90 2.97
N LEU A 233 -0.03 -11.57 3.14
CA LEU A 233 1.12 -10.79 3.61
C LEU A 233 2.42 -10.97 2.80
N SER A 234 2.37 -11.71 1.70
CA SER A 234 3.48 -12.01 0.81
C SER A 234 3.19 -11.58 -0.63
N LYS A 235 1.93 -11.30 -0.95
CA LYS A 235 1.54 -10.68 -2.22
C LYS A 235 0.84 -9.35 -1.98
N ILE A 236 1.07 -8.44 -2.91
CA ILE A 236 0.32 -7.20 -3.05
C ILE A 236 -0.38 -7.18 -4.40
N ILE A 237 -1.46 -6.42 -4.44
CA ILE A 237 -2.27 -6.19 -5.61
C ILE A 237 -2.13 -4.71 -5.93
N VAL A 238 -1.67 -4.41 -7.14
CA VAL A 238 -1.36 -3.06 -7.61
C VAL A 238 -2.32 -2.68 -8.73
N TYR A 239 -3.01 -1.57 -8.54
CA TYR A 239 -3.99 -1.01 -9.47
C TYR A 239 -3.46 0.27 -10.09
N ASN A 240 -3.54 0.39 -11.41
CA ASN A 240 -3.36 1.68 -12.07
C ASN A 240 -4.62 2.53 -11.85
N MET A 241 -4.54 3.54 -10.98
CA MET A 241 -5.73 4.29 -10.58
C MET A 241 -6.31 5.13 -11.72
N ASP A 242 -5.47 5.62 -12.64
CA ASP A 242 -5.95 6.37 -13.81
C ASP A 242 -6.82 5.50 -14.71
N GLU A 243 -6.40 4.26 -14.96
CA GLU A 243 -7.13 3.31 -15.81
C GLU A 243 -8.42 2.85 -15.14
N VAL A 244 -8.34 2.45 -13.86
CA VAL A 244 -9.52 2.02 -13.08
C VAL A 244 -10.57 3.13 -13.05
N PHE A 245 -10.22 4.37 -12.71
CA PHE A 245 -11.21 5.44 -12.60
C PHE A 245 -11.65 6.01 -13.94
N SER A 246 -10.84 5.91 -15.00
CA SER A 246 -11.35 6.20 -16.34
C SER A 246 -12.52 5.27 -16.67
N LEU A 247 -12.34 3.97 -16.46
CA LEU A 247 -13.40 2.98 -16.68
C LEU A 247 -14.65 3.27 -15.83
N LEU A 248 -14.46 3.41 -14.51
CA LEU A 248 -15.59 3.56 -13.59
C LEU A 248 -16.38 4.85 -13.79
N ARG A 249 -15.74 5.91 -14.30
CA ARG A 249 -16.40 7.20 -14.61
C ARG A 249 -17.25 7.13 -15.89
N ASP A 250 -16.84 6.32 -16.86
CA ASP A 250 -17.58 6.16 -18.10
C ASP A 250 -18.84 5.30 -17.92
N ILE A 251 -18.83 4.43 -16.91
CA ILE A 251 -19.96 3.57 -16.57
C ILE A 251 -21.04 4.36 -15.83
N ASN A 252 -22.21 4.48 -16.46
CA ASN A 252 -23.41 4.93 -15.76
C ASN A 252 -24.05 3.74 -15.02
N PHE A 253 -24.06 3.80 -13.69
CA PHE A 253 -24.58 2.75 -12.82
C PHE A 253 -26.07 2.44 -13.08
N ASP A 254 -26.88 3.44 -13.45
CA ASP A 254 -28.30 3.24 -13.78
C ASP A 254 -28.52 2.35 -15.01
N THR A 255 -27.48 2.19 -15.84
CA THR A 255 -27.51 1.40 -17.07
C THR A 255 -26.46 0.29 -17.09
N ILE A 256 -25.93 -0.07 -15.92
CA ILE A 256 -24.81 -1.00 -15.76
C ILE A 256 -25.05 -2.37 -16.42
N ASP A 257 -26.28 -2.89 -16.39
CA ASP A 257 -26.62 -4.20 -16.95
C ASP A 257 -26.60 -4.23 -18.49
N ARG A 258 -26.54 -3.07 -19.13
CA ARG A 258 -26.43 -2.97 -20.60
C ARG A 258 -24.99 -3.14 -21.10
N ILE A 259 -24.02 -3.13 -20.20
CA ILE A 259 -22.61 -3.35 -20.53
C ILE A 259 -22.43 -4.73 -21.17
N GLN A 260 -21.57 -4.79 -22.18
CA GLN A 260 -21.14 -6.03 -22.81
C GLN A 260 -19.67 -6.30 -22.47
N PHE A 261 -19.31 -7.58 -22.41
CA PHE A 261 -17.94 -8.03 -22.18
C PHE A 261 -17.69 -9.31 -23.00
N ASP A 262 -16.61 -9.36 -23.76
CA ASP A 262 -16.25 -10.50 -24.63
C ASP A 262 -15.14 -11.39 -24.08
N GLY A 263 -14.65 -11.10 -22.87
CA GLY A 263 -13.46 -11.74 -22.31
C GLY A 263 -12.22 -10.85 -22.30
N LYS A 264 -12.20 -9.76 -23.08
CA LYS A 264 -11.06 -8.84 -23.16
C LYS A 264 -11.46 -7.36 -23.10
N THR A 265 -12.58 -7.00 -23.70
CA THR A 265 -13.03 -5.62 -23.88
C THR A 265 -14.39 -5.45 -23.22
N ILE A 266 -14.56 -4.32 -22.52
CA ILE A 266 -15.84 -3.91 -21.96
C ILE A 266 -16.44 -2.78 -22.80
N TRP A 267 -17.70 -2.93 -23.21
CA TRP A 267 -18.42 -1.91 -23.98
C TRP A 267 -19.49 -1.26 -23.15
N VAL A 268 -19.33 0.04 -22.95
CA VAL A 268 -20.31 0.89 -22.27
C VAL A 268 -21.23 1.52 -23.32
N PRO A 269 -22.56 1.37 -23.19
CA PRO A 269 -23.49 1.99 -24.13
C PRO A 269 -23.39 3.52 -24.06
N ALA A 270 -23.46 4.18 -25.22
CA ALA A 270 -23.46 5.63 -25.29
C ALA A 270 -24.61 6.24 -24.47
N LYS A 271 -24.34 7.35 -23.76
CA LYS A 271 -25.38 8.14 -23.10
C LYS A 271 -26.41 8.55 -24.18
N LYS A 272 -27.69 8.23 -23.96
CA LYS A 272 -28.76 8.80 -24.80
C LYS A 272 -28.73 10.32 -24.57
N SER A 273 -28.53 11.08 -25.64
CA SER A 273 -28.67 12.53 -25.70
C SER A 273 -30.10 12.95 -25.43
#